data_AF-A0A520CU90-F1
#
_entry.id   AF-A0A520CU90-F1
#
_cell.length_a   1.000
_cell.length_b   1.000
_cell.length_c   1.000
_cell.angle_alpha   90.00
_cell.angle_beta   90.00
_cell.angle_gamma   90.00
#
_symmetry.space_group_name_H-M   'P 1'
#
loop_
_entity.id
_entity.type
_entity.pdbx_description
1 polymer ?
#
loop_
_entity_poly.entity_id
_entity_poly.type
_entity_poly.pdbx_seq_one_letter_code
_entity_poly.pdbx_strand_id
1 'polypeptide(L)'
;MGFLTGKKLLITGVLSNRSIAYGIARACHQQGAELAFSYVGERFKDRTAEFAAQFDSTLIFDCDVGDDAQIDKLFADLSQTWPRFDGFVHSIGFAPREAIAGDFLDGLSREGYRIAHDISAYS
;
A
#
# COMPACT_ATOMS: atom_id res chain seq x y z
N MET A 1 17.80 11.87 17.44
CA MET A 1 17.06 12.23 16.21
C MET A 1 17.15 11.04 15.28
N GLY A 2 16.03 10.51 14.81
CA GLY A 2 16.03 9.39 13.87
C GLY A 2 16.45 9.84 12.46
N PHE A 3 16.93 8.92 11.63
CA PHE A 3 17.47 9.28 10.30
C PHE A 3 16.40 9.63 9.26
N LEU A 4 15.11 9.43 9.57
CA LEU A 4 13.97 9.81 8.73
C LEU A 4 13.20 11.00 9.32
N THR A 5 13.79 11.75 10.26
CA THR A 5 13.12 12.91 10.87
C THR A 5 12.61 13.88 9.81
N GLY A 6 11.29 14.13 9.81
CA GLY A 6 10.62 15.07 8.89
C GLY A 6 10.40 14.53 7.48
N LYS A 7 10.71 13.25 7.22
CA LYS A 7 10.43 12.59 5.94
C LYS A 7 8.99 12.13 5.89
N LYS A 8 8.32 12.41 4.78
CA LYS A 8 6.92 12.05 4.52
C LYS A 8 6.86 10.82 3.64
N LEU A 9 6.32 9.71 4.15
CA LEU A 9 6.25 8.45 3.41
C LEU A 9 4.81 7.99 3.24
N LEU A 10 4.43 7.69 2.00
CA LEU A 10 3.19 6.97 1.68
C LEU A 10 3.48 5.47 1.66
N ILE A 11 2.76 4.71 2.47
CA ILE A 11 2.93 3.26 2.64
C ILE A 11 1.67 2.53 2.14
N THR A 12 1.82 1.65 1.16
CA THR A 12 0.72 0.79 0.67
C THR A 12 0.82 -0.62 1.27
N GLY A 13 -0.28 -1.38 1.22
CA GLY A 13 -0.27 -2.81 1.57
C GLY A 13 -0.27 -3.15 3.08
N VAL A 14 -0.66 -2.21 3.95
CA VAL A 14 -0.85 -2.49 5.39
C VAL A 14 -2.20 -3.16 5.63
N LEU A 15 -2.25 -4.49 5.62
CA LEU A 15 -3.47 -5.27 5.85
C LEU A 15 -3.62 -5.76 7.30
N SER A 16 -2.50 -5.98 7.98
CA SER A 16 -2.45 -6.46 9.36
C SER A 16 -1.11 -6.12 10.02
N ASN A 17 -0.99 -6.37 11.33
CA ASN A 17 0.28 -6.28 12.06
C ASN A 17 1.35 -7.31 11.63
N ARG A 18 1.01 -8.24 10.72
CA ARG A 18 1.94 -9.20 10.11
C ARG A 18 2.42 -8.79 8.72
N SER A 19 1.85 -7.73 8.14
CA SER A 19 2.24 -7.24 6.81
C SER A 19 3.69 -6.75 6.81
N ILE A 20 4.41 -6.95 5.71
CA ILE A 20 5.74 -6.36 5.49
C ILE A 20 5.66 -4.83 5.65
N ALA A 21 4.65 -4.22 5.03
CA ALA A 21 4.35 -2.79 5.14
C ALA A 21 4.19 -2.29 6.59
N TYR A 22 3.61 -3.09 7.49
CA TYR A 22 3.47 -2.70 8.90
C TYR A 22 4.83 -2.65 9.60
N GLY A 23 5.70 -3.62 9.31
CA GLY A 23 7.09 -3.63 9.80
C GLY A 23 7.87 -2.40 9.32
N ILE A 24 7.71 -2.05 8.03
CA ILE A 24 8.32 -0.84 7.44
C ILE A 24 7.77 0.42 8.11
N ALA A 25 6.45 0.58 8.20
CA ALA A 25 5.81 1.72 8.83
C ALA A 25 6.32 1.93 10.28
N ARG A 26 6.38 0.86 11.07
CA ARG A 26 6.91 0.92 12.44
C ARG A 26 8.36 1.41 12.47
N ALA A 27 9.23 0.87 11.61
CA ALA A 27 10.63 1.29 11.57
C ALA A 27 10.77 2.75 11.11
N CYS A 28 10.01 3.17 10.09
CA CYS A 28 10.04 4.55 9.60
C CYS A 28 9.56 5.55 10.66
N HIS A 29 8.43 5.26 11.32
CA HIS A 29 7.89 6.09 12.38
C HIS A 29 8.85 6.20 13.58
N GLN A 30 9.47 5.08 14.01
CA GLN A 30 10.51 5.09 15.04
C GLN A 30 11.73 5.96 14.69
N GLN A 31 11.97 6.18 13.39
CA GLN A 31 13.05 7.03 12.89
C GLN A 31 12.60 8.46 12.57
N GLY A 32 11.39 8.84 12.96
CA GLY A 32 10.86 10.21 12.89
C GLY A 32 10.14 10.57 11.59
N ALA A 33 9.73 9.57 10.80
CA ALA A 33 8.94 9.81 9.60
C ALA A 33 7.47 10.16 9.94
N GLU A 34 6.87 11.01 9.12
CA GLU A 34 5.42 11.19 9.03
C GLU A 34 4.87 10.21 7.99
N LEU A 35 3.80 9.49 8.31
CA LEU A 35 3.28 8.40 7.47
C LEU A 35 1.89 8.69 6.94
N ALA A 36 1.61 8.23 5.72
CA ALA A 36 0.29 8.14 5.12
C ALA A 36 0.07 6.71 4.62
N PHE A 37 -1.18 6.27 4.50
CA PHE A 37 -1.50 4.88 4.17
C PHE A 37 -2.54 4.80 3.06
N SER A 38 -2.42 3.77 2.21
CA SER A 38 -3.51 3.38 1.31
C SER A 38 -4.21 2.12 1.79
N TYR A 39 -5.48 1.97 1.39
CA TYR A 39 -6.27 0.74 1.54
C TYR A 39 -7.05 0.47 0.26
N VAL A 40 -7.59 -0.74 0.13
CA VAL A 40 -8.41 -1.13 -1.03
C VAL A 40 -9.82 -1.48 -0.58
N GLY A 41 -10.78 -0.63 -0.93
CA GLY A 41 -12.21 -0.85 -0.67
C GLY A 41 -12.65 -0.56 0.77
N GLU A 42 -13.88 -0.06 0.90
CA GLU A 42 -14.47 0.47 2.15
C GLU A 42 -14.41 -0.49 3.35
N ARG A 43 -14.41 -1.81 3.11
CA ARG A 43 -14.30 -2.81 4.18
C ARG A 43 -13.02 -2.67 5.03
N PHE A 44 -11.94 -2.16 4.44
CA PHE A 44 -10.64 -2.05 5.12
C PHE A 44 -10.36 -0.66 5.68
N LYS A 45 -11.25 0.31 5.47
CA LYS A 45 -11.08 1.71 5.87
C LYS A 45 -10.88 1.86 7.37
N ASP A 46 -11.81 1.36 8.18
CA ASP A 46 -11.77 1.49 9.64
C ASP A 46 -10.50 0.83 10.22
N ARG A 47 -10.17 -0.36 9.73
CA ARG A 47 -8.94 -1.06 10.12
C ARG A 47 -7.69 -0.27 9.76
N THR A 48 -7.65 0.34 8.58
CA THR A 48 -6.51 1.15 8.13
C THR A 48 -6.41 2.42 8.96
N ALA A 49 -7.54 3.04 9.31
CA ALA A 49 -7.59 4.18 10.24
C ALA A 49 -7.01 3.81 11.61
N GLU A 50 -7.37 2.64 12.16
CA GLU A 50 -6.82 2.13 13.42
C GLU A 50 -5.30 1.91 13.35
N PHE A 51 -4.78 1.42 12.22
CA PHE A 51 -3.33 1.28 12.03
C PHE A 51 -2.63 2.62 11.84
N ALA A 52 -3.21 3.54 11.06
CA ALA A 52 -2.64 4.87 10.85
C ALA A 52 -2.52 5.63 12.18
N ALA A 53 -3.54 5.52 13.04
CA ALA A 53 -3.53 6.10 14.38
C ALA A 53 -2.42 5.56 15.29
N GLN A 54 -1.98 4.30 15.11
CA GLN A 54 -0.82 3.76 15.85
C GLN A 54 0.52 4.41 15.44
N PHE A 55 0.55 5.11 14.32
CA PHE A 55 1.72 5.81 13.78
C PHE A 55 1.48 7.33 13.74
N ASP A 56 0.59 7.84 14.59
CA ASP A 56 0.22 9.26 14.70
C ASP A 56 -0.25 9.89 13.38
N SER A 57 -0.90 9.11 12.52
CA SER A 57 -1.43 9.55 11.23
C SER A 57 -2.95 9.42 11.14
N THR A 58 -3.57 10.41 10.50
CA THR A 58 -4.97 10.37 10.06
C THR A 58 -5.10 10.28 8.54
N LEU A 59 -3.98 10.22 7.83
CA LEU A 59 -3.92 10.26 6.36
C LEU A 59 -4.09 8.85 5.80
N ILE A 60 -5.32 8.53 5.42
CA ILE A 60 -5.69 7.27 4.75
C ILE A 60 -6.40 7.57 3.43
N PHE A 61 -6.09 6.78 2.40
CA PHE A 61 -6.62 6.98 1.04
C PHE A 61 -7.09 5.64 0.45
N ASP A 62 -8.25 5.63 -0.20
CA ASP A 62 -8.72 4.45 -0.94
C ASP A 62 -7.98 4.40 -2.29
N CYS A 63 -7.41 3.24 -2.61
CA CYS A 63 -6.69 2.99 -3.85
C CYS A 63 -6.61 1.49 -4.14
N ASP A 64 -7.48 1.05 -5.05
CA ASP A 64 -7.25 -0.14 -5.84
C ASP A 64 -6.30 0.19 -7.00
N VAL A 65 -5.12 -0.45 -7.00
CA VAL A 65 -4.10 -0.22 -8.03
C VAL A 65 -4.43 -0.85 -9.39
N GLY A 66 -5.53 -1.61 -9.49
CA GLY A 66 -6.09 -2.02 -10.78
C GLY A 66 -6.96 -0.95 -11.46
N ASP A 67 -7.13 0.21 -10.83
CA ASP A 67 -7.96 1.32 -11.31
C ASP A 67 -7.15 2.63 -11.37
N ASP A 68 -6.76 3.03 -12.59
CA ASP A 68 -6.00 4.25 -12.85
C ASP A 68 -6.63 5.51 -12.22
N ALA A 69 -7.97 5.60 -12.21
CA ALA A 69 -8.66 6.76 -11.65
C ALA A 69 -8.50 6.85 -10.13
N GLN A 70 -8.38 5.72 -9.45
CA GLN A 70 -8.11 5.69 -8.00
C GLN A 70 -6.65 6.03 -7.70
N ILE A 71 -5.71 5.59 -8.55
CA ILE A 71 -4.30 5.96 -8.43
C ILE A 71 -4.16 7.49 -8.54
N ASP A 72 -4.74 8.09 -9.59
CA ASP A 72 -4.72 9.54 -9.79
C ASP A 72 -5.38 10.29 -8.63
N LYS A 73 -6.53 9.80 -8.16
CA LYS A 73 -7.26 10.39 -7.04
C LYS A 73 -6.46 10.35 -5.75
N LEU A 74 -5.78 9.24 -5.44
CA LEU A 74 -4.96 9.11 -4.25
C LEU A 74 -3.88 10.20 -4.18
N PHE A 75 -3.17 10.44 -5.29
CA PHE A 75 -2.11 11.46 -5.30
C PHE A 75 -2.68 12.88 -5.31
N ALA A 76 -3.81 13.10 -5.99
CA ALA A 76 -4.51 14.38 -5.95
C ALA A 76 -4.94 14.73 -4.52
N ASP A 77 -5.54 13.80 -3.79
CA ASP A 77 -6.00 14.00 -2.41
C ASP A 77 -4.83 14.15 -1.42
N LEU A 78 -3.79 13.31 -1.56
CA LEU A 78 -2.58 13.42 -0.74
C LEU A 78 -1.89 14.78 -0.93
N SER A 79 -1.85 15.30 -2.16
CA SER A 79 -1.18 16.57 -2.48
C SER A 79 -1.79 17.79 -1.78
N GLN A 80 -3.07 17.70 -1.38
CA GLN A 80 -3.76 18.76 -0.62
C GLN A 80 -3.15 18.94 0.77
N THR A 81 -2.63 17.87 1.38
CA THR A 81 -1.97 17.92 2.69
C THR A 81 -0.45 17.95 2.54
N TRP A 82 0.08 17.12 1.65
CA TRP A 82 1.50 16.98 1.36
C TRP A 82 1.76 17.30 -0.11
N PRO A 83 2.04 18.57 -0.45
CA PRO A 83 2.41 18.97 -1.82
C PRO A 83 3.63 18.22 -2.36
N ARG A 84 4.46 17.68 -1.45
CA ARG A 84 5.58 16.78 -1.72
C ARG A 84 5.65 15.72 -0.62
N PHE A 85 5.95 14.49 -1.01
CA PHE A 85 6.37 13.41 -0.12
C PHE A 85 7.77 12.92 -0.53
N ASP A 86 8.47 12.27 0.39
CA ASP A 86 9.87 11.88 0.26
C ASP A 86 10.10 10.42 -0.09
N GLY A 87 9.12 9.56 0.20
CA GLY A 87 9.23 8.13 -0.07
C GLY A 87 7.89 7.47 -0.33
N PHE A 88 7.93 6.46 -1.18
CA PHE A 88 6.80 5.60 -1.50
C PHE A 88 7.20 4.15 -1.24
N VAL A 89 6.37 3.44 -0.49
CA VAL A 89 6.54 2.00 -0.24
C VAL A 89 5.41 1.28 -0.92
N HIS A 90 5.72 0.65 -2.06
CA HIS A 90 4.83 -0.30 -2.71
C HIS A 90 5.03 -1.68 -2.09
N SER A 91 4.05 -2.14 -1.32
CA SER A 91 4.04 -3.46 -0.69
C SER A 91 2.77 -4.23 -1.06
N ILE A 92 2.42 -4.20 -2.35
CA ILE A 92 1.24 -4.87 -2.92
C ILE A 92 1.70 -6.02 -3.81
N GLY A 93 0.93 -7.11 -3.77
CA GLY A 93 1.11 -8.24 -4.66
C GLY A 93 -0.12 -9.12 -4.63
N PHE A 94 -0.53 -9.60 -5.80
CA PHE A 94 -1.69 -10.45 -5.95
C PHE A 94 -1.52 -11.37 -7.16
N ALA A 95 -2.05 -12.58 -7.04
CA ALA A 95 -2.28 -13.49 -8.15
C ALA A 95 -3.52 -14.33 -7.83
N PRO A 96 -4.28 -14.79 -8.85
CA PRO A 96 -5.34 -15.76 -8.63
C PRO A 96 -4.81 -17.01 -7.94
N ARG A 97 -5.66 -17.64 -7.12
CA ARG A 97 -5.24 -18.75 -6.25
C ARG A 97 -4.65 -19.92 -7.03
N GLU A 98 -5.26 -20.24 -8.17
CA GLU A 98 -4.83 -21.29 -9.08
C GLU A 98 -3.44 -21.03 -9.67
N ALA A 99 -3.05 -19.76 -9.86
CA ALA A 99 -1.75 -19.40 -10.43
C ALA A 99 -0.58 -19.53 -9.43
N ILE A 100 -0.87 -19.82 -8.16
CA ILE A 100 0.12 -19.93 -7.07
C ILE A 100 -0.01 -21.24 -6.28
N ALA A 101 -0.67 -22.25 -6.84
CA ALA A 101 -0.88 -23.54 -6.20
C ALA A 101 -0.73 -24.70 -7.19
N GLY A 102 -0.10 -25.80 -6.74
CA GLY A 102 0.07 -26.99 -7.57
C GLY A 102 1.19 -26.87 -8.60
N ASP A 103 1.00 -27.48 -9.77
CA ASP A 103 1.94 -27.37 -10.88
C ASP A 103 1.81 -26.03 -11.60
N PHE A 104 2.94 -25.50 -12.08
CA PHE A 104 3.00 -24.19 -12.74
C PHE A 104 2.10 -24.10 -13.97
N LEU A 105 2.08 -25.13 -14.83
CA LEU A 105 1.31 -25.07 -16.09
C LEU A 105 -0.18 -25.33 -15.88
N ASP A 106 -0.56 -26.07 -14.84
CA ASP A 106 -1.96 -26.32 -14.49
C ASP A 106 -2.70 -25.03 -14.08
N GLY A 107 -2.01 -24.17 -13.34
CA GLY A 107 -2.51 -22.86 -12.90
C GLY A 107 -2.35 -21.74 -13.91
N LEU A 108 -1.66 -21.98 -15.03
CA LEU A 108 -1.29 -20.94 -15.98
C LEU A 108 -2.47 -20.60 -16.91
N SER A 109 -2.86 -19.33 -16.91
CA SER A 109 -3.77 -18.77 -17.91
C SER A 109 -3.33 -17.37 -18.32
N ARG A 110 -3.73 -16.93 -19.53
CA ARG A 110 -3.46 -15.57 -19.99
C ARG A 110 -4.01 -14.51 -19.02
N GLU A 111 -5.21 -14.74 -18.50
CA GLU A 111 -5.85 -13.80 -17.58
C GLU A 111 -5.18 -13.80 -16.20
N GLY A 112 -4.83 -14.98 -15.67
CA GLY A 112 -4.09 -15.05 -14.40
C GLY A 112 -2.71 -14.40 -14.49
N TYR A 113 -2.00 -14.60 -15.60
CA TYR A 113 -0.75 -13.91 -15.88
C TYR A 113 -0.93 -12.39 -15.94
N ARG A 114 -1.97 -11.91 -16.64
CA ARG A 114 -2.30 -10.49 -16.76
C ARG A 114 -2.53 -9.89 -15.39
N ILE A 115 -3.47 -10.43 -14.61
CA ILE A 115 -3.81 -9.94 -13.27
C ILE A 115 -2.58 -9.91 -12.35
N ALA A 116 -1.77 -10.97 -12.37
CA ALA A 116 -0.60 -11.06 -11.50
C ALA A 116 0.44 -9.95 -11.79
N HIS A 117 0.70 -9.67 -13.08
CA HIS A 117 1.65 -8.62 -13.47
C HIS A 117 1.07 -7.22 -13.30
N ASP A 118 -0.22 -7.05 -13.57
CA ASP A 118 -0.94 -5.79 -13.43
C ASP A 118 -0.86 -5.27 -11.99
N ILE A 119 -1.28 -6.10 -11.02
CA ILE A 119 -1.34 -5.72 -9.60
C ILE A 119 0.01 -5.79 -8.87
N SER A 120 0.95 -6.62 -9.32
CA SER A 120 2.20 -6.86 -8.57
C SER A 120 3.43 -6.19 -9.17
N ALA A 121 3.36 -5.70 -10.41
CA ALA A 121 4.54 -5.15 -11.11
C ALA A 121 4.28 -3.87 -11.89
N TYR A 122 3.08 -3.69 -12.46
CA TYR A 122 2.75 -2.48 -13.21
C TYR A 122 2.25 -1.34 -12.31
N SER A 123 1.38 -1.70 -11.35
CA SER A 123 0.84 -0.84 -10.28
C SER A 123 1.87 0.00 -9.52
#